data_AF-A0A5D2ZZE5-F1
#
_entry.id   AF-A0A5D2ZZE5-F1
#
_cell.length_a   1.000
_cell.length_b   1.000
_cell.length_c   1.000
_cell.angle_alpha   90.00
_cell.angle_beta   90.00
_cell.angle_gamma   90.00
#
_symmetry.space_group_name_H-M   'P 1'
#
loop_
_entity.id
_entity.type
_entity.pdbx_description
1 polymer ?
#
loop_
_entity_poly.entity_id
_entity_poly.type
_entity_poly.pdbx_seq_one_letter_code
_entity_poly.pdbx_strand_id
1 'polypeptide(L)'
;MFDAAGKEVPDFEYTPRSIAHLYNLATKAAEYRSQAARIREILENVGLAQESLPSNVVASAQVLANVANLLNIRDTELSSFLVAMGDISLRKTGVDEKRAKVHKESKTLLEYTRKAIARLTYLKRTLAQLEDDVAPCDAQMENWKTNLGVMASKERQYMQQYNNYRALQNRVGYTPEINHGVLVEMAEHRKDLEKKTKPILDTLRSYQDLPPDKALAALAIEDKKRQYAAAEKYLEDVLQSALATSD
;
A
#
# COMPACT_ATOMS: atom_id res chain seq x y z
N MET A 1 66.14 23.44 -16.24
CA MET A 1 65.14 23.90 -15.24
C MET A 1 63.71 23.79 -15.80
N PHE A 2 63.35 22.63 -16.37
CA PHE A 2 62.01 22.35 -16.91
C PHE A 2 61.40 21.06 -16.33
N ASP A 3 61.97 20.51 -15.24
CA ASP A 3 61.51 19.26 -14.62
C ASP A 3 60.46 19.44 -13.52
N ALA A 4 60.02 20.66 -13.21
CA ALA A 4 59.14 20.91 -12.06
C ALA A 4 57.62 20.76 -12.34
N ALA A 5 57.22 20.35 -13.56
CA ALA A 5 55.82 20.10 -13.89
C ALA A 5 55.72 18.79 -14.68
N GLY A 6 55.47 17.67 -13.99
CA GLY A 6 55.44 16.31 -14.54
C GLY A 6 54.36 16.05 -15.61
N LYS A 7 54.44 16.73 -16.75
CA LYS A 7 53.81 16.35 -18.00
C LYS A 7 54.88 15.70 -18.87
N GLU A 8 54.63 14.49 -19.34
CA GLU A 8 55.47 13.84 -20.35
C GLU A 8 55.66 14.79 -21.54
N VAL A 9 56.92 15.04 -21.88
CA VAL A 9 57.27 15.79 -23.10
C VAL A 9 56.87 14.89 -24.26
N PRO A 10 55.97 15.32 -25.17
CA PRO A 10 55.55 14.48 -26.29
C PRO A 10 56.76 14.10 -27.15
N ASP A 11 56.95 12.81 -27.42
CA ASP A 11 57.96 12.36 -28.38
C ASP A 11 57.66 12.98 -29.75
N PHE A 12 58.50 13.92 -30.16
CA PHE A 12 58.33 14.62 -31.43
C PHE A 12 58.88 13.73 -32.55
N GLU A 13 58.00 12.97 -33.20
CA GLU A 13 58.38 12.21 -34.39
C GLU A 13 58.77 13.17 -35.52
N TYR A 14 60.06 13.19 -35.84
CA TYR A 14 60.62 13.93 -36.98
C TYR A 14 60.29 13.22 -38.29
N THR A 15 59.02 13.30 -38.70
CA THR A 15 58.61 12.90 -40.04
C THR A 15 59.14 13.88 -41.08
N PRO A 16 59.43 13.45 -42.32
CA PRO A 16 59.81 14.37 -43.41
C PRO A 16 58.80 15.53 -43.61
N ARG A 17 57.53 15.29 -43.28
CA ARG A 17 56.44 16.28 -43.34
C ARG A 17 56.54 17.33 -42.23
N SER A 18 56.88 16.94 -40.99
CA SER A 18 57.09 17.89 -39.89
C SER A 18 58.37 18.71 -40.10
N ILE A 19 59.44 18.09 -40.61
CA ILE A 19 60.68 18.79 -40.97
C ILE A 19 60.43 19.84 -42.08
N ALA A 20 59.72 19.46 -43.15
CA ALA A 20 59.35 20.39 -44.22
C ALA A 20 58.47 21.54 -43.71
N HIS A 21 57.52 21.26 -42.81
CA HIS A 21 56.69 22.29 -42.18
C HIS A 21 57.53 23.28 -41.34
N LEU A 22 58.46 22.78 -40.52
CA LEU A 22 59.35 23.62 -39.72
C LEU A 22 60.28 24.48 -40.60
N TYR A 23 60.82 23.91 -41.68
CA TYR A 23 61.62 24.65 -42.65
C TYR A 23 60.82 25.77 -43.33
N ASN A 24 59.57 25.48 -43.73
CA ASN A 24 58.65 26.47 -44.30
C ASN A 24 58.28 27.58 -43.31
N LEU A 25 58.14 27.26 -42.02
CA LEU A 25 57.88 28.26 -40.99
C LEU A 25 59.11 29.15 -40.77
N ALA A 26 60.31 28.56 -40.75
CA ALA A 26 61.56 29.28 -40.56
C ALA A 26 61.86 30.24 -41.73
N THR A 27 61.64 29.79 -42.97
CA THR A 27 61.79 30.62 -44.19
C THR A 27 60.81 31.79 -44.19
N LYS A 28 59.52 31.55 -43.95
CA LYS A 28 58.53 32.63 -43.81
C LYS A 28 58.89 33.61 -42.70
N ALA A 29 59.34 33.12 -41.54
CA ALA A 29 59.77 33.99 -40.44
C ALA A 29 60.95 34.88 -40.85
N ALA A 30 61.91 34.36 -41.63
CA ALA A 30 63.02 35.14 -42.16
C ALA A 30 62.54 36.21 -43.16
N GLU A 31 61.62 35.86 -44.06
CA GLU A 31 60.98 36.80 -44.99
C GLU A 31 60.27 37.94 -44.24
N TYR A 32 59.44 37.62 -43.24
CA TYR A 32 58.75 38.62 -42.42
C TYR A 32 59.72 39.54 -41.68
N ARG A 33 60.83 39.02 -41.13
CA ARG A 33 61.87 39.85 -40.49
C ARG A 33 62.52 40.80 -41.49
N SER A 34 62.85 40.33 -42.69
CA SER A 34 63.46 41.17 -43.73
C SER A 34 62.50 42.28 -44.19
N GLN A 35 61.21 41.96 -44.33
CA GLN A 35 60.18 42.93 -44.69
C GLN A 35 59.95 43.94 -43.57
N ALA A 36 59.93 43.50 -42.30
CA ALA A 36 59.83 44.41 -41.16
C ALA A 36 61.02 45.37 -41.08
N ALA A 37 62.24 44.90 -41.35
CA ALA A 37 63.43 45.74 -41.41
C ALA A 37 63.35 46.78 -42.53
N ARG A 38 62.90 46.38 -43.73
CA ARG A 38 62.64 47.31 -44.85
C ARG A 38 61.61 48.38 -44.49
N ILE A 39 60.48 47.98 -43.88
CA ILE A 39 59.43 48.93 -43.48
C ILE A 39 59.96 49.91 -42.43
N ARG A 40 60.74 49.42 -41.45
CA ARG A 40 61.38 50.26 -40.44
C ARG A 40 62.29 51.32 -41.07
N GLU A 41 63.15 50.93 -42.01
CA GLU A 41 64.05 51.85 -42.72
C GLU A 41 63.27 52.93 -43.49
N ILE A 42 62.18 52.55 -44.16
CA ILE A 42 61.31 53.50 -44.87
C ILE A 42 60.69 54.50 -43.87
N LEU A 43 60.20 54.03 -42.73
CA LEU A 43 59.61 54.90 -41.70
C LEU A 43 60.64 55.85 -41.10
N GLU A 44 61.87 55.38 -40.87
CA GLU A 44 63.00 56.21 -40.41
C GLU A 44 63.32 57.32 -41.43
N ASN A 45 63.38 56.98 -42.73
CA ASN A 45 63.65 57.95 -43.81
C ASN A 45 62.55 59.02 -43.98
N VAL A 46 61.30 58.72 -43.62
CA VAL A 46 60.16 59.65 -43.67
C VAL A 46 59.96 60.40 -42.34
N GLY A 47 60.81 60.14 -41.34
CA GLY A 47 60.75 60.79 -40.02
C GLY A 47 59.69 60.22 -39.07
N LEU A 48 59.09 59.08 -39.41
CA LEU A 48 58.09 58.34 -38.62
C LEU A 48 58.72 57.19 -37.84
N ALA A 49 59.98 57.35 -37.43
CA ALA A 49 60.65 56.38 -36.56
C ALA A 49 59.88 56.22 -35.24
N GLN A 50 59.86 55.01 -34.68
CA GLN A 50 59.19 54.76 -33.40
C GLN A 50 59.72 55.67 -32.28
N GLU A 51 61.01 55.97 -32.31
CA GLU A 51 61.70 56.82 -31.33
C GLU A 51 61.43 58.32 -31.51
N SER A 52 61.01 58.76 -32.70
CA SER A 52 60.65 60.16 -32.96
C SER A 52 59.17 60.47 -32.67
N LEU A 53 58.35 59.43 -32.45
CA LEU A 53 56.92 59.58 -32.21
C LEU A 53 56.62 59.83 -30.71
N PRO A 54 55.61 60.64 -30.40
CA PRO A 54 55.08 60.77 -29.04
C PRO A 54 54.63 59.41 -28.48
N SER A 55 54.91 59.16 -27.20
CA SER A 55 54.65 57.87 -26.53
C SER A 55 53.18 57.43 -26.57
N ASN A 56 52.24 58.39 -26.55
CA ASN A 56 50.81 58.13 -26.68
C ASN A 56 50.42 57.62 -28.08
N VAL A 57 51.10 58.08 -29.13
CA VAL A 57 50.85 57.64 -30.51
C VAL A 57 51.35 56.20 -30.69
N VAL A 58 52.55 55.90 -30.18
CA VAL A 58 53.11 54.54 -30.18
C VAL A 58 52.21 53.57 -29.42
N ALA A 59 51.75 53.95 -28.22
CA ALA A 59 50.84 53.13 -27.42
C ALA A 59 49.51 52.86 -28.16
N SER A 60 48.94 53.89 -28.81
CA SER A 60 47.68 53.75 -29.55
C SER A 60 47.82 52.84 -30.77
N ALA A 61 48.90 52.97 -31.53
CA ALA A 61 49.20 52.10 -32.66
C ALA A 61 49.42 50.64 -32.22
N GLN A 62 50.08 50.43 -31.09
CA GLN A 62 50.27 49.10 -30.51
C GLN A 62 48.94 48.46 -30.12
N VAL A 63 48.03 49.22 -29.49
CA VAL A 63 46.69 48.73 -29.14
C VAL A 63 45.92 48.34 -30.40
N LEU A 64 45.93 49.18 -31.44
CA LEU A 64 45.26 48.87 -32.71
C LEU A 64 45.83 47.61 -33.36
N ALA A 65 47.15 47.46 -33.42
CA ALA A 65 47.79 46.25 -33.95
C ALA A 65 47.42 45.00 -33.14
N ASN A 66 47.37 45.11 -31.81
CA ASN A 66 46.97 44.00 -30.95
C ASN A 66 45.51 43.60 -31.16
N VAL A 67 44.60 44.57 -31.29
CA VAL A 67 43.18 44.30 -31.56
C VAL A 67 43.00 43.73 -32.97
N ALA A 68 43.70 44.25 -33.99
CA ALA A 68 43.67 43.69 -35.34
C ALA A 68 44.12 42.22 -35.34
N ASN A 69 45.22 41.90 -34.65
CA ASN A 69 45.70 40.52 -34.48
C ASN A 69 44.67 39.64 -33.75
N LEU A 70 44.03 40.13 -32.70
CA LEU A 70 43.01 39.39 -31.95
C LEU A 70 41.77 39.10 -32.80
N LEU A 71 41.37 40.07 -33.64
CA LEU A 71 40.26 39.95 -34.58
C LEU A 71 40.67 39.22 -35.88
N ASN A 72 41.95 38.88 -36.04
CA ASN A 72 42.54 38.29 -37.23
C ASN A 72 42.32 39.12 -38.51
N ILE A 73 42.48 40.43 -38.39
CA ILE A 73 42.39 41.43 -39.47
C ILE A 73 43.81 41.82 -39.91
N ARG A 74 43.98 42.16 -41.19
CA ARG A 74 45.29 42.49 -41.79
C ARG A 74 45.47 43.97 -42.15
N ASP A 75 44.45 44.77 -41.93
CA ASP A 75 44.42 46.21 -42.19
C ASP A 75 44.08 46.98 -40.91
N THR A 76 44.13 48.30 -41.00
CA THR A 76 43.69 49.22 -39.94
C THR A 76 42.38 49.93 -40.30
N GLU A 77 41.57 49.35 -41.20
CA GLU A 77 40.33 49.95 -41.67
C GLU A 77 39.20 49.78 -40.67
N LEU A 78 38.49 50.88 -40.37
CA LEU A 78 37.37 50.88 -39.43
C LEU A 78 36.26 49.88 -39.82
N SER A 79 35.98 49.76 -41.12
CA SER A 79 35.03 48.80 -41.70
C SER A 79 35.38 47.36 -41.29
N SER A 80 36.63 46.95 -41.49
CA SER A 80 37.13 45.61 -41.15
C SER A 80 37.00 45.33 -39.66
N PHE A 81 37.34 46.31 -38.80
CA PHE A 81 37.15 46.19 -37.35
C PHE A 81 35.68 46.00 -36.98
N LEU A 82 34.78 46.82 -37.53
CA LEU A 82 33.34 46.77 -37.21
C LEU A 82 32.73 45.42 -37.62
N VAL A 83 33.09 44.89 -38.80
CA VAL A 83 32.61 43.57 -39.25
C VAL A 83 33.10 42.47 -38.32
N ALA A 84 34.41 42.40 -38.05
CA ALA A 84 34.96 41.34 -37.20
C ALA A 84 34.44 41.40 -35.75
N MET A 85 34.25 42.60 -35.19
CA MET A 85 33.62 42.79 -33.88
C MET A 85 32.16 42.36 -33.89
N GLY A 86 31.42 42.65 -34.97
CA GLY A 86 30.05 42.18 -35.18
C GLY A 86 29.97 40.66 -35.20
N ASP A 87 30.84 40.01 -35.99
CA ASP A 87 30.92 38.55 -36.09
C ASP A 87 31.26 37.89 -34.75
N ILE A 88 32.23 38.42 -34.02
CA ILE A 88 32.56 37.92 -32.67
C ILE A 88 31.41 38.13 -31.71
N SER A 89 30.75 39.29 -31.75
CA SER A 89 29.60 39.57 -30.90
C SER A 89 28.46 38.58 -31.15
N LEU A 90 28.13 38.30 -32.42
CA LEU A 90 27.11 37.32 -32.80
C LEU A 90 27.51 35.89 -32.40
N ARG A 91 28.78 35.51 -32.58
CA ARG A 91 29.26 34.20 -32.13
C ARG A 91 29.18 34.07 -30.60
N LYS A 92 29.52 35.13 -29.88
CA LYS A 92 29.45 35.17 -28.41
C LYS A 92 28.00 34.97 -27.94
N THR A 93 27.03 35.70 -28.49
CA THR A 93 25.62 35.52 -28.12
C THR A 93 25.12 34.11 -28.43
N GLY A 94 25.49 33.55 -29.58
CA GLY A 94 25.13 32.16 -29.92
C GLY A 94 25.76 31.11 -28.98
N VAL A 95 26.99 31.34 -28.51
CA VAL A 95 27.62 30.48 -27.48
C VAL A 95 26.92 30.63 -26.14
N ASP A 96 26.60 31.85 -25.72
CA ASP A 96 25.91 32.12 -24.46
C ASP A 96 24.50 31.49 -24.43
N GLU A 97 23.76 31.54 -25.54
CA GLU A 97 22.46 30.89 -25.67
C GLU A 97 22.57 29.35 -25.56
N LYS A 98 23.52 28.75 -26.28
CA LYS A 98 23.80 27.30 -26.17
C LYS A 98 24.17 26.91 -24.74
N ARG A 99 25.00 27.73 -24.08
CA ARG A 99 25.41 27.53 -22.69
C ARG A 99 24.21 27.59 -21.74
N ALA A 100 23.32 28.56 -21.92
CA ALA A 100 22.09 28.68 -21.14
C ALA A 100 21.17 27.46 -21.34
N LYS A 101 21.02 26.98 -22.58
CA LYS A 101 20.23 25.78 -22.89
C LYS A 101 20.79 24.53 -22.21
N VAL A 102 22.08 24.26 -22.39
CA VAL A 102 22.77 23.13 -21.74
C VAL A 102 22.68 23.23 -20.22
N HIS A 103 22.80 24.43 -19.65
CA HIS A 103 22.68 24.62 -18.22
C HIS A 103 21.26 24.28 -17.71
N LYS A 104 20.22 24.69 -18.43
CA LYS A 104 18.82 24.33 -18.12
C LYS A 104 18.60 22.83 -18.19
N GLU A 105 19.05 22.17 -19.25
CA GLU A 105 18.94 20.72 -19.44
C GLU A 105 19.68 19.96 -18.32
N SER A 106 20.90 20.37 -18.00
CA SER A 106 21.69 19.83 -16.88
C SER A 106 20.93 19.92 -15.56
N LYS A 107 20.31 21.07 -15.26
CA LYS A 107 19.49 21.25 -14.06
C LYS A 107 18.29 20.30 -14.01
N THR A 108 17.58 20.14 -15.13
CA THR A 108 16.45 19.19 -15.21
C THR A 108 16.91 17.74 -15.02
N LEU A 109 18.03 17.36 -15.63
CA LEU A 109 18.58 16.01 -15.51
C LEU A 109 19.00 15.72 -14.06
N LEU A 110 19.64 16.67 -13.39
CA LEU A 110 19.99 16.54 -11.97
C LEU A 110 18.76 16.33 -11.09
N GLU A 111 17.64 17.01 -11.38
CA GLU A 111 16.39 16.81 -10.63
C GLU A 111 15.82 15.41 -10.85
N TYR A 112 15.81 14.91 -12.10
CA TYR A 112 15.40 13.53 -12.38
C TYR A 112 16.28 12.51 -11.69
N THR A 113 17.61 12.70 -11.70
CA THR A 113 18.56 11.83 -11.01
C THR A 113 18.29 11.80 -9.50
N ARG A 114 18.05 12.96 -8.88
CA ARG A 114 17.69 13.02 -7.45
C ARG A 114 16.40 12.26 -7.14
N LYS A 115 15.36 12.43 -7.97
CA LYS A 115 14.08 11.70 -7.82
C LYS A 115 14.28 10.18 -7.98
N ALA A 116 15.07 9.76 -8.96
CA ALA A 116 15.39 8.36 -9.18
C ALA A 116 16.15 7.74 -8.00
N ILE A 117 17.15 8.45 -7.45
CA ILE A 117 17.88 8.01 -6.26
C ILE A 117 16.95 7.87 -5.06
N ALA A 118 16.08 8.85 -4.80
CA ALA A 118 15.13 8.77 -3.69
C ALA A 118 14.19 7.56 -3.82
N ARG A 119 13.68 7.29 -5.02
CA ARG A 119 12.82 6.13 -5.30
C ARG A 119 13.58 4.81 -5.15
N LEU A 120 14.81 4.74 -5.62
CA LEU A 120 15.67 3.56 -5.46
C LEU A 120 15.94 3.26 -3.98
N THR A 121 16.26 4.28 -3.19
CA THR A 121 16.49 4.13 -1.75
C THR A 121 15.24 3.65 -1.03
N TYR A 122 14.06 4.17 -1.38
CA TYR A 122 12.79 3.69 -0.85
C TYR A 122 12.55 2.21 -1.19
N LEU A 123 12.71 1.83 -2.46
CA LEU A 123 12.54 0.45 -2.92
C LEU A 123 13.50 -0.53 -2.22
N LYS A 124 14.75 -0.13 -2.01
CA LYS A 124 15.72 -0.95 -1.26
C LYS A 124 15.27 -1.18 0.18
N ARG A 125 14.72 -0.16 0.83
CA ARG A 125 14.20 -0.30 2.21
C ARG A 125 12.99 -1.24 2.26
N THR A 126 12.04 -1.09 1.32
CA THR A 126 10.87 -1.97 1.28
C THR A 126 11.23 -3.42 0.99
N LEU A 127 12.22 -3.64 0.11
CA LEU A 127 12.70 -4.98 -0.19
C LEU A 127 13.37 -5.61 1.02
N ALA A 128 14.24 -4.89 1.73
CA ALA A 128 14.85 -5.39 2.97
C ALA A 128 13.81 -5.77 4.03
N GLN A 129 12.78 -4.93 4.22
CA GLN A 129 11.68 -5.26 5.15
C GLN A 129 10.94 -6.53 4.73
N LEU A 130 10.63 -6.68 3.44
CA LEU A 130 9.96 -7.87 2.94
C LEU A 130 10.82 -9.13 3.12
N GLU A 131 12.14 -9.03 2.88
CA GLU A 131 13.08 -10.13 3.11
C GLU A 131 13.12 -10.54 4.60
N ASP A 132 13.14 -9.56 5.51
CA ASP A 132 13.08 -9.80 6.96
C ASP A 132 11.76 -10.47 7.39
N ASP A 133 10.65 -10.13 6.73
CA ASP A 133 9.31 -10.67 7.02
C ASP A 133 9.08 -12.10 6.46
N VAL A 134 9.91 -12.60 5.54
CA VAL A 134 9.77 -13.97 4.99
C VAL A 134 9.95 -15.02 6.07
N ALA A 135 11.03 -14.95 6.85
CA ALA A 135 11.36 -15.95 7.87
C ALA A 135 10.26 -16.15 8.93
N PRO A 136 9.67 -15.11 9.55
CA PRO A 136 8.57 -15.29 10.50
C PRO A 136 7.30 -15.80 9.82
N CYS A 137 6.99 -15.39 8.59
CA CYS A 137 5.86 -15.93 7.82
C CYS A 137 6.03 -17.43 7.55
N ASP A 138 7.21 -17.87 7.13
CA ASP A 138 7.52 -19.28 6.90
C ASP A 138 7.40 -20.11 8.19
N ALA A 139 7.94 -19.60 9.30
CA ALA A 139 7.83 -20.25 10.59
C ALA A 139 6.36 -20.39 11.04
N GLN A 140 5.55 -19.34 10.83
CA GLN A 140 4.12 -19.37 11.10
C GLN A 140 3.40 -20.40 10.22
N MET A 141 3.75 -20.46 8.93
CA MET A 141 3.16 -21.40 7.98
C MET A 141 3.47 -22.86 8.35
N GLU A 142 4.71 -23.17 8.74
CA GLU A 142 5.08 -24.52 9.19
C GLU A 142 4.39 -24.90 10.51
N ASN A 143 4.19 -23.94 11.42
CA ASN A 143 3.39 -24.16 12.63
C ASN A 143 1.93 -24.49 12.28
N TRP A 144 1.29 -23.72 11.39
CA TRP A 144 -0.07 -24.00 10.94
C TRP A 144 -0.20 -25.36 10.26
N LYS A 145 0.76 -25.72 9.40
CA LYS A 145 0.81 -27.03 8.73
C LYS A 145 0.92 -28.17 9.74
N THR A 146 1.76 -28.01 10.77
CA THR A 146 1.90 -28.99 11.85
C THR A 146 0.58 -29.12 12.64
N ASN A 147 -0.01 -28.00 13.04
CA ASN A 147 -1.28 -27.97 13.77
C ASN A 147 -2.43 -28.59 12.97
N LEU A 148 -2.46 -28.36 11.65
CA LEU A 148 -3.46 -28.95 10.77
C LEU A 148 -3.35 -30.48 10.74
N GLY A 149 -2.12 -31.03 10.71
CA GLY A 149 -1.89 -32.47 10.82
C GLY A 149 -2.39 -33.06 12.13
N VAL A 150 -2.18 -32.33 13.24
CA VAL A 150 -2.72 -32.71 14.56
C VAL A 150 -4.25 -32.68 14.56
N MET A 151 -4.86 -31.62 14.00
CA MET A 151 -6.33 -31.48 13.94
C MET A 151 -6.98 -32.57 13.10
N ALA A 152 -6.42 -32.90 11.93
CA ALA A 152 -6.90 -33.99 11.09
C ALA A 152 -6.78 -35.37 11.77
N SER A 153 -5.80 -35.54 12.67
CA SER A 153 -5.65 -36.76 13.47
C SER A 153 -6.69 -36.82 14.58
N LYS A 154 -6.94 -35.70 15.28
CA LYS A 154 -7.98 -35.60 16.31
C LYS A 154 -9.39 -35.76 15.74
N GLU A 155 -9.66 -35.19 14.57
CA GLU A 155 -10.93 -35.36 13.86
C GLU A 155 -11.23 -36.84 13.61
N ARG A 156 -10.27 -37.58 13.03
CA ARG A 156 -10.41 -39.04 12.83
C ARG A 156 -10.65 -39.79 14.13
N GLN A 157 -9.95 -39.42 15.20
CA GLN A 157 -10.15 -40.01 16.52
C GLN A 157 -11.57 -39.76 17.05
N TYR A 158 -12.05 -38.52 17.00
CA TYR A 158 -13.40 -38.19 17.46
C TYR A 158 -14.47 -38.85 16.61
N MET A 159 -14.25 -38.97 15.30
CA MET A 159 -15.19 -39.62 14.41
C MET A 159 -15.28 -41.13 14.68
N GLN A 160 -14.15 -41.78 14.96
CA GLN A 160 -14.13 -43.18 15.43
C GLN A 160 -14.86 -43.33 16.77
N GLN A 161 -14.57 -42.47 17.74
CA GLN A 161 -15.24 -42.50 19.05
C GLN A 161 -16.76 -42.30 18.90
N TYR A 162 -17.17 -41.33 18.09
CA TYR A 162 -18.58 -41.06 17.80
C TYR A 162 -19.26 -42.28 17.18
N ASN A 163 -18.63 -42.91 16.18
CA ASN A 163 -19.15 -44.13 15.56
C ASN A 163 -19.27 -45.28 16.56
N ASN A 164 -18.29 -45.43 17.47
CA ASN A 164 -18.32 -46.44 18.53
C ASN A 164 -19.47 -46.20 19.50
N TYR A 165 -19.65 -44.97 19.99
CA TYR A 165 -20.76 -44.63 20.89
C TYR A 165 -22.12 -44.79 20.20
N ARG A 166 -22.24 -44.39 18.93
CA ARG A 166 -23.44 -44.60 18.14
C ARG A 166 -23.75 -46.10 18.01
N ALA A 167 -22.75 -46.94 17.75
CA ALA A 167 -22.93 -48.38 17.68
C ALA A 167 -23.34 -48.99 19.05
N LEU A 168 -22.76 -48.49 20.15
CA LEU A 168 -23.14 -48.91 21.50
C LEU A 168 -24.58 -48.51 21.83
N GLN A 169 -24.99 -47.28 21.53
CA GLN A 169 -26.37 -46.81 21.70
C GLN A 169 -27.36 -47.69 20.92
N ASN A 170 -27.05 -48.00 19.65
CA ASN A 170 -27.86 -48.90 18.84
C ASN A 170 -27.93 -50.31 19.45
N ARG A 171 -26.81 -50.85 19.97
CA ARG A 171 -26.78 -52.17 20.64
C ARG A 171 -27.64 -52.20 21.90
N VAL A 172 -27.65 -51.12 22.66
CA VAL A 172 -28.47 -50.99 23.89
C VAL A 172 -29.94 -50.67 23.56
N GLY A 173 -30.29 -50.54 22.26
CA GLY A 173 -31.67 -50.28 21.83
C GLY A 173 -32.12 -48.85 22.14
N TYR A 174 -31.18 -47.90 22.25
CA TYR A 174 -31.50 -46.51 22.50
C TYR A 174 -32.34 -45.94 21.33
N THR A 175 -33.55 -45.47 21.64
CA THR A 175 -34.36 -44.66 20.73
C THR A 175 -34.36 -43.20 21.20
N PRO A 176 -34.43 -42.22 20.28
CA PRO A 176 -34.47 -40.79 20.64
C PRO A 176 -35.62 -40.42 21.59
N GLU A 177 -36.67 -41.26 21.65
CA GLU A 177 -37.85 -41.10 22.50
C GLU A 177 -37.54 -41.25 24.00
N ILE A 178 -36.47 -41.99 24.34
CA ILE A 178 -36.03 -42.23 25.72
C ILE A 178 -35.07 -41.10 26.16
N ASN A 179 -34.82 -40.10 25.32
CA ASN A 179 -34.06 -38.93 25.71
C ASN A 179 -34.78 -38.17 26.84
N HIS A 180 -34.02 -37.67 27.82
CA HIS A 180 -34.57 -36.99 28.99
C HIS A 180 -35.53 -35.84 28.61
N GLY A 181 -35.17 -35.02 27.62
CA GLY A 181 -36.04 -33.93 27.15
C GLY A 181 -37.39 -34.45 26.65
N VAL A 182 -37.39 -35.49 25.81
CA VAL A 182 -38.61 -36.09 25.27
C VAL A 182 -39.44 -36.76 26.37
N LEU A 183 -38.79 -37.44 27.33
CA LEU A 183 -39.47 -38.03 28.47
C LEU A 183 -40.13 -36.99 29.38
N VAL A 184 -39.48 -35.85 29.59
CA VAL A 184 -40.05 -34.72 30.34
C VAL A 184 -41.26 -34.17 29.61
N GLU A 185 -41.16 -33.92 28.30
CA GLU A 185 -42.28 -33.46 27.47
C GLU A 185 -43.46 -34.45 27.51
N MET A 186 -43.20 -35.76 27.38
CA MET A 186 -44.22 -36.80 27.48
C MET A 186 -44.87 -36.85 28.87
N ALA A 187 -44.10 -36.65 29.93
CA ALA A 187 -44.60 -36.64 31.31
C ALA A 187 -45.50 -35.41 31.57
N GLU A 188 -45.11 -34.25 31.04
CA GLU A 188 -45.92 -33.03 31.09
C GLU A 188 -47.22 -33.20 30.30
N HIS A 189 -47.14 -33.71 29.07
CA HIS A 189 -48.31 -34.00 28.25
C HIS A 189 -49.25 -35.00 28.93
N ARG A 190 -48.70 -36.06 29.55
CA ARG A 190 -49.48 -37.02 30.35
C ARG A 190 -50.18 -36.34 31.53
N LYS A 191 -49.48 -35.46 32.25
CA LYS A 191 -50.05 -34.70 33.38
C LYS A 191 -51.19 -33.79 32.92
N ASP A 192 -51.06 -33.15 31.76
CA ASP A 192 -52.10 -32.29 31.21
C ASP A 192 -53.30 -33.08 30.67
N LEU A 193 -53.08 -34.24 30.07
CA LEU A 193 -54.16 -35.19 29.76
C LEU A 193 -54.88 -35.63 31.04
N GLU A 194 -54.14 -36.01 32.08
CA GLU A 194 -54.72 -36.44 33.35
C GLU A 194 -55.58 -35.36 34.00
N LYS A 195 -55.14 -34.08 33.97
CA LYS A 195 -55.95 -32.94 34.42
C LYS A 195 -57.29 -32.84 33.66
N LYS A 196 -57.31 -33.15 32.36
CA LYS A 196 -58.52 -33.09 31.52
C LYS A 196 -59.40 -34.33 31.71
N THR A 197 -58.81 -35.51 31.87
CA THR A 197 -59.54 -36.78 31.94
C THR A 197 -60.12 -37.06 33.32
N LYS A 198 -59.47 -36.63 34.41
CA LYS A 198 -60.00 -36.78 35.79
C LYS A 198 -61.44 -36.28 35.96
N PRO A 199 -61.78 -35.02 35.63
CA PRO A 199 -63.15 -34.54 35.78
C PRO A 199 -64.14 -35.29 34.88
N ILE A 200 -63.72 -35.73 33.69
CA ILE A 200 -64.57 -36.53 32.79
C ILE A 200 -64.87 -37.91 33.41
N LEU A 201 -63.86 -38.58 33.97
CA LEU A 201 -64.04 -39.84 34.69
C LEU A 201 -64.93 -39.67 35.92
N ASP A 202 -64.74 -38.60 36.69
CA ASP A 202 -65.56 -38.31 37.87
C ASP A 202 -67.03 -38.09 37.47
N THR A 203 -67.28 -37.38 36.36
CA THR A 203 -68.65 -37.23 35.82
C THR A 203 -69.21 -38.56 35.30
N LEU A 204 -68.41 -39.41 34.66
CA LEU A 204 -68.88 -40.72 34.20
C LEU A 204 -69.22 -41.64 35.38
N ARG A 205 -68.45 -41.55 36.46
CA ARG A 205 -68.67 -42.32 37.68
C ARG A 205 -69.97 -41.92 38.38
N SER A 206 -70.29 -40.63 38.43
CA SER A 206 -71.59 -40.18 38.96
C SER A 206 -72.78 -40.64 38.11
N TYR A 207 -72.59 -40.88 36.81
CA TYR A 207 -73.61 -41.47 35.96
C TYR A 207 -73.78 -42.99 36.15
N GLN A 208 -72.76 -43.71 36.66
CA GLN A 208 -72.87 -45.16 36.94
C GLN A 208 -73.82 -45.49 38.10
N ASP A 209 -74.13 -44.53 38.97
CA ASP A 209 -75.12 -44.69 40.06
C ASP A 209 -76.57 -44.62 39.57
N LEU A 210 -76.80 -44.23 38.31
CA LEU A 210 -78.13 -44.11 37.71
C LEU A 210 -78.50 -45.39 36.93
N PRO A 211 -79.73 -45.91 37.09
CA PRO A 211 -80.22 -47.04 36.30
C PRO A 211 -80.16 -46.72 34.79
N PRO A 212 -79.80 -47.69 33.92
CA PRO A 212 -79.65 -47.48 32.49
C PRO A 212 -80.96 -47.18 31.73
N ASP A 213 -82.12 -47.35 32.38
CA ASP A 213 -83.45 -47.03 31.82
C ASP A 213 -83.93 -45.64 32.29
N LYS A 214 -84.29 -44.77 31.33
CA LYS A 214 -84.72 -43.37 31.55
C LYS A 214 -85.93 -43.27 32.48
N ALA A 215 -86.86 -44.23 32.42
CA ALA A 215 -88.03 -44.23 33.29
C ALA A 215 -87.66 -44.57 34.74
N LEU A 216 -86.78 -45.55 34.92
CA LEU A 216 -86.29 -45.97 36.24
C LEU A 216 -85.35 -44.95 36.87
N ALA A 217 -84.54 -44.24 36.07
CA ALA A 217 -83.72 -43.14 36.54
C ALA A 217 -84.57 -41.96 37.05
N ALA A 218 -85.66 -41.61 36.35
CA ALA A 218 -86.59 -40.58 36.81
C ALA A 218 -87.25 -40.95 38.15
N LEU A 219 -87.68 -42.21 38.29
CA LEU A 219 -88.28 -42.70 39.53
C LEU A 219 -87.27 -42.76 40.69
N ALA A 220 -86.03 -43.19 40.43
CA ALA A 220 -84.96 -43.16 41.44
C ALA A 220 -84.61 -41.73 41.89
N ILE A 221 -84.63 -40.76 40.98
CA ILE A 221 -84.45 -39.33 41.31
C ILE A 221 -85.63 -38.83 42.16
N GLU A 222 -86.86 -39.18 41.81
CA GLU A 222 -88.08 -38.84 42.56
C GLU A 222 -88.03 -39.42 43.98
N ASP A 223 -87.64 -40.69 44.12
CA ASP A 223 -87.52 -41.37 45.42
C ASP A 223 -86.42 -40.75 46.27
N LYS A 224 -85.25 -40.44 45.69
CA LYS A 224 -84.20 -39.71 46.41
C LYS A 224 -84.66 -38.31 46.82
N LYS A 225 -85.37 -37.57 45.96
CA LYS A 225 -85.96 -36.27 46.33
C LYS A 225 -86.96 -36.39 47.48
N ARG A 226 -87.80 -37.42 47.48
CA ARG A 226 -88.73 -37.69 48.59
C ARG A 226 -87.99 -38.04 49.88
N GLN A 227 -86.94 -38.86 49.81
CA GLN A 227 -86.08 -39.17 50.97
C GLN A 227 -85.39 -37.90 51.50
N TYR A 228 -84.90 -37.02 50.63
CA TYR A 228 -84.33 -35.73 51.02
C TYR A 228 -85.37 -34.81 51.66
N ALA A 229 -86.55 -34.64 51.05
CA ALA A 229 -87.61 -33.81 51.60
C ALA A 229 -88.15 -34.36 52.94
N ALA A 230 -88.21 -35.70 53.09
CA ALA A 230 -88.56 -36.33 54.35
C ALA A 230 -87.48 -36.11 55.43
N ALA A 231 -86.20 -36.15 55.06
CA ALA A 231 -85.10 -35.84 55.96
C ALA A 231 -85.07 -34.35 56.35
N GLU A 232 -85.31 -33.43 55.41
CA GLU A 232 -85.48 -31.99 55.70
C GLU A 232 -86.65 -31.75 56.63
N LYS A 233 -87.82 -32.34 56.34
CA LYS A 233 -88.99 -32.23 57.21
C LYS A 233 -88.73 -32.81 58.60
N TYR A 234 -88.04 -33.95 58.70
CA TYR A 234 -87.63 -34.50 59.99
C TYR A 234 -86.69 -33.56 60.74
N LEU A 235 -85.77 -32.91 60.04
CA LEU A 235 -84.86 -31.92 60.62
C LEU A 235 -85.62 -30.66 61.07
N GLU A 236 -86.61 -30.22 60.30
CA GLU A 236 -87.53 -29.13 60.67
C GLU A 236 -88.41 -29.49 61.87
N ASP A 237 -88.98 -30.71 61.92
CA ASP A 237 -89.79 -31.20 63.04
C ASP A 237 -88.94 -31.34 64.31
N VAL A 238 -87.68 -31.80 64.19
CA VAL A 238 -86.72 -31.83 65.31
C VAL A 238 -86.41 -30.40 65.78
N LEU A 239 -86.21 -29.44 64.88
CA LEU A 239 -86.00 -28.03 65.23
C LEU A 239 -87.25 -27.38 65.86
N GLN A 240 -88.46 -27.68 65.37
CA GLN A 240 -89.71 -27.17 65.93
C GLN A 240 -90.03 -27.81 67.29
N SER A 241 -89.74 -29.09 67.49
CA SER A 241 -89.87 -29.75 68.79
C SER A 241 -88.90 -29.19 69.83
N ALA A 242 -87.71 -28.73 69.41
CA ALA A 242 -86.77 -28.04 70.28
C ALA A 242 -87.20 -26.59 70.64
N LEU A 243 -88.04 -25.96 69.81
CA LEU A 243 -88.58 -24.60 70.02
C LEU A 243 -89.92 -24.59 70.78
N ALA A 244 -90.71 -25.67 70.76
CA ALA A 244 -91.97 -25.80 71.50
C ALA A 244 -91.79 -26.25 72.97
N THR A 245 -90.58 -26.65 73.36
CA THR A 245 -90.21 -27.05 74.73
C THR A 245 -89.50 -25.95 75.52
N SER A 246 -89.54 -24.69 75.03
CA SER A 246 -88.83 -23.54 75.62
C SER A 246 -89.75 -22.35 76.02
N ASP A 247 -90.97 -22.62 76.49
CA ASP A 247 -91.82 -21.72 77.30
C ASP A 247 -92.38 -22.47 78.51
#